data_AF-A0A099Z0C7-F1
#
_entry.id   AF-A0A099Z0C7-F1
#
_cell.length_a   1.000
_cell.length_b   1.000
_cell.length_c   1.000
_cell.angle_alpha   90.00
_cell.angle_beta   90.00
_cell.angle_gamma   90.00
#
_symmetry.space_group_name_H-M   'P 1'
#
loop_
_entity.id
_entity.type
_entity.pdbx_description
1 polymer ?
#
loop_
_entity_poly.entity_id
_entity_poly.type
_entity_poly.pdbx_seq_one_letter_code
_entity_poly.pdbx_strand_id
1 'polypeptide(L)' 'EDPALLRWVYARTQNVYPTFRPTPKTAFLGAVYALGPLLFWMFTFKYDRDRREKLYQEGKGKHPLSLF' A
#
# COMPACT_ATOMS: atom_id res chain seq x y z
N GLU A 1 -7.90 -38.44 -5.58
CA GLU A 1 -7.31 -37.08 -5.68
C GLU A 1 -7.75 -36.45 -7.00
N ASP A 2 -8.11 -35.17 -7.01
CA ASP A 2 -8.49 -34.48 -8.25
C ASP A 2 -7.25 -33.87 -8.93
N PRO A 3 -6.84 -34.37 -10.11
CA PRO A 3 -5.66 -33.87 -10.81
C PRO A 3 -5.81 -32.44 -11.31
N ALA A 4 -7.04 -31.96 -11.57
CA ALA A 4 -7.27 -30.59 -12.01
C ALA A 4 -7.00 -29.61 -10.86
N LEU A 5 -7.50 -29.93 -9.66
CA LEU A 5 -7.25 -29.14 -8.46
C LEU A 5 -5.75 -29.10 -8.12
N LEU A 6 -5.06 -30.24 -8.18
CA LEU A 6 -3.62 -30.32 -7.91
C LEU A 6 -2.80 -29.42 -8.86
N ARG A 7 -3.12 -29.43 -10.16
CA ARG A 7 -2.45 -28.57 -11.16
C ARG A 7 -2.71 -27.09 -10.90
N TRP A 8 -3.94 -26.73 -10.54
CA TRP A 8 -4.30 -25.35 -10.22
C TRP A 8 -3.52 -24.83 -9.00
N VAL A 9 -3.45 -25.62 -7.92
CA VAL A 9 -2.67 -25.27 -6.72
C VAL A 9 -1.19 -25.11 -7.06
N TYR A 10 -0.62 -26.06 -7.81
CA TYR A 10 0.78 -26.02 -8.23
C TYR A 10 1.10 -24.74 -9.03
N ALA A 11 0.24 -24.39 -10.00
CA ALA A 11 0.43 -23.21 -10.83
C ALA A 11 0.43 -21.90 -10.02
N ARG A 12 -0.37 -21.83 -8.95
CA ARG A 12 -0.52 -20.63 -8.10
C ARG A 12 0.54 -20.49 -7.02
N THR A 13 1.13 -21.60 -6.57
CA THR A 13 2.03 -21.60 -5.40
C THR A 13 3.49 -21.82 -5.81
N GLN A 14 3.76 -22.78 -6.69
CA GLN A 14 5.13 -23.20 -7.01
C GLN A 14 5.62 -22.66 -8.36
N ASN A 15 4.72 -22.40 -9.31
CA ASN A 15 5.11 -22.03 -10.68
C ASN A 15 5.17 -20.51 -10.95
N VAL A 16 4.98 -19.65 -9.94
CA VAL A 16 4.90 -18.19 -10.14
C VAL A 16 6.27 -17.58 -10.47
N TYR A 17 7.30 -17.87 -9.67
CA TYR A 17 8.65 -17.34 -9.88
C TYR A 17 9.43 -18.02 -11.01
N PRO A 18 9.38 -19.36 -11.19
CA PRO A 18 10.08 -20.03 -12.29
C PRO A 18 9.65 -19.55 -13.69
N THR A 19 8.42 -19.05 -13.83
CA THR A 19 7.88 -18.53 -15.10
C THR A 19 7.86 -17.01 -15.19
N PHE A 20 8.33 -16.31 -14.15
CA PHE A 20 8.40 -14.85 -14.14
C PHE A 20 9.50 -14.35 -15.10
N ARG A 21 9.17 -13.35 -15.91
CA ARG A 21 10.14 -12.68 -16.80
C ARG A 21 10.22 -11.19 -16.43
N PRO A 22 11.40 -10.68 -16.05
CA PRO A 22 11.56 -9.26 -15.76
C PRO A 22 11.51 -8.45 -17.07
N THR A 23 10.32 -7.96 -17.40
CA THR A 23 10.08 -7.03 -18.51
C THR A 23 9.92 -5.60 -17.98
N PRO A 24 10.12 -4.56 -18.80
CA PRO A 24 9.86 -3.18 -18.38
C PRO A 24 8.42 -2.99 -17.84
N LYS A 25 7.43 -3.63 -18.46
CA LYS A 25 6.03 -3.59 -18.02
C LYS A 25 5.86 -4.19 -16.62
N THR A 26 6.39 -5.39 -16.37
CA THR A 26 6.23 -6.07 -15.08
C THR A 26 7.02 -5.36 -13.97
N ALA A 27 8.22 -4.85 -14.29
CA ALA A 27 9.02 -4.07 -13.35
C ALA A 27 8.32 -2.76 -12.97
N PHE A 28 7.77 -2.03 -13.95
CA PHE A 28 7.00 -0.81 -13.71
C PHE A 28 5.79 -1.06 -12.83
N LEU A 29 4.97 -2.06 -13.15
CA LEU A 29 3.80 -2.40 -12.33
C LEU A 29 4.22 -2.80 -10.92
N GLY A 30 5.27 -3.62 -10.77
CA GLY A 30 5.81 -3.96 -9.46
C GLY A 30 6.20 -2.74 -8.63
N ALA A 31 6.91 -1.79 -9.24
CA ALA A 31 7.31 -0.55 -8.57
C ALA A 31 6.09 0.32 -8.18
N VAL A 32 5.10 0.47 -9.06
CA VAL A 32 3.87 1.22 -8.78
C VAL A 32 3.08 0.59 -7.64
N TYR A 33 2.91 -0.73 -7.62
CA TYR A 33 2.17 -1.40 -6.56
C TYR A 33 2.94 -1.47 -5.24
N ALA A 34 4.28 -1.49 -5.27
CA ALA A 34 5.10 -1.48 -4.05
C ALA A 34 5.21 -0.07 -3.45
N LEU A 35 5.52 0.94 -4.26
CA LEU A 35 5.79 2.30 -3.78
C LEU A 35 4.53 3.18 -3.76
N GLY A 36 3.59 2.96 -4.69
CA GLY A 36 2.39 3.79 -4.83
C GLY A 36 1.58 3.93 -3.54
N PRO A 37 1.18 2.82 -2.88
CA PRO A 37 0.46 2.89 -1.62
C PRO A 37 1.24 3.59 -0.51
N LEU A 38 2.55 3.35 -0.42
CA LEU A 38 3.41 3.96 0.59
C LEU A 38 3.49 5.48 0.42
N LEU A 39 3.74 5.94 -0.81
CA LEU A 39 3.78 7.36 -1.13
C LEU A 39 2.41 8.00 -0.91
N PHE A 40 1.34 7.36 -1.39
CA PHE A 40 -0.03 7.85 -1.21
C PHE A 40 -0.34 8.11 0.28
N TRP A 41 -0.15 7.11 1.14
CA TRP A 41 -0.41 7.27 2.57
C TRP A 41 0.52 8.27 3.25
N MET A 42 1.80 8.30 2.86
CA MET A 42 2.75 9.30 3.37
C MET A 42 2.24 10.72 3.10
N PHE A 43 1.78 11.00 1.87
CA PHE A 43 1.24 12.31 1.52
C PHE A 43 -0.10 12.60 2.21
N THR A 44 -1.02 11.65 2.25
CA THR A 44 -2.31 11.82 2.92
C THR A 44 -2.14 12.13 4.41
N PHE A 45 -1.31 11.35 5.11
CA PHE A 45 -1.05 11.57 6.53
C PHE A 45 -0.26 12.85 6.78
N LYS A 46 0.71 13.17 5.92
CA LYS A 46 1.44 14.44 6.02
C LYS A 46 0.49 15.63 5.90
N TYR A 47 -0.39 15.62 4.90
CA TYR A 47 -1.35 16.70 4.69
C TYR A 47 -2.32 16.85 5.88
N ASP A 48 -2.83 15.74 6.41
CA ASP A 48 -3.70 15.77 7.58
C ASP A 48 -2.99 16.34 8.81
N ARG A 49 -1.75 15.90 9.07
CA ARG A 49 -0.92 16.41 10.17
C ARG A 49 -0.63 17.89 10.04
N ASP A 50 -0.16 18.32 8.88
CA ASP A 50 0.19 19.73 8.63
C ASP A 50 -1.07 20.63 8.78
N ARG A 51 -2.24 20.14 8.34
CA ARG A 51 -3.53 20.84 8.55
C ARG A 51 -3.88 20.94 10.03
N ARG A 52 -3.77 19.84 10.78
CA ARG A 52 -4.08 19.81 12.22
C ARG A 52 -3.16 20.71 13.02
N GLU A 53 -1.85 20.69 12.73
CA GLU A 53 -0.86 21.56 13.36
C GLU A 53 -1.18 23.05 13.15
N LYS A 54 -1.56 23.45 11.93
CA LYS A 54 -2.02 24.82 11.65
C LYS A 54 -3.25 25.21 12.46
N LEU A 55 -4.25 24.33 12.55
CA LEU A 55 -5.45 24.60 13.35
C LEU A 55 -5.12 24.79 14.84
N TYR A 56 -4.18 24.04 15.39
CA TYR A 56 -3.72 24.24 16.77
C TYR A 56 -3.02 25.59 16.96
N GLN A 57 -2.15 25.99 16.02
CA GLN A 57 -1.47 27.29 16.07
C GLN A 57 -2.46 28.46 16.00
N GLU A 58 -3.54 28.32 15.23
CA GLU A 58 -4.62 29.31 15.16
C GLU A 58 -5.57 29.28 16.37
N GLY A 59 -5.37 28.38 17.34
CA GLY A 59 -6.26 28.21 18.50
C GLY A 59 -7.63 27.58 18.16
N LYS A 60 -7.81 27.09 16.93
CA LYS A 60 -9.04 26.44 16.45
C LYS A 60 -9.01 24.90 16.54
N GLY A 61 -7.84 24.34 16.85
CA GLY A 61 -7.61 22.90 16.92
C GLY A 61 -8.19 22.30 18.20
N LYS A 62 -9.00 21.24 18.05
CA LYS A 62 -9.49 20.45 19.18
C LYS A 62 -8.47 19.36 19.51
N HIS A 63 -7.96 19.37 20.74
CA HIS A 63 -7.06 18.34 21.21
C HIS A 63 -7.85 17.03 21.43
N PRO A 64 -7.37 15.87 20.97
CA PRO A 64 -8.09 14.60 21.14
C PRO A 64 -8.23 14.18 22.62
N LEU A 65 -7.44 14.77 23.52
CA LEU A 65 -7.54 14.64 24.98
C LEU A 65 -8.02 15.96 25.62
N SER A 66 -9.03 16.64 25.05
CA SER A 66 -9.70 17.73 25.77
C SER A 66 -10.54 17.13 26.89
N LEU A 67 -9.93 16.94 28.06
CA LEU A 67 -10.59 16.47 29.29
C LEU A 67 -11.38 17.58 30.00
N PHE A 68 -11.55 18.73 29.35
CA PHE A 68 -12.36 19.86 29.78
C PHE A 68 -13.11 20.45 28.58
#